data_AF-A0AAE0JFH1-F1
#
_entry.id   AF-A0AAE0JFH1-F1
#
_cell.length_a   1.000
_cell.length_b   1.000
_cell.length_c   1.000
_cell.angle_alpha   90.00
_cell.angle_beta   90.00
_cell.angle_gamma   90.00
#
_symmetry.space_group_name_H-M   'P 1'
#
loop_
_entity.id
_entity.type
_entity.pdbx_description
1 polymer ?
#
loop_
_entity_poly.entity_id
_entity_poly.type
_entity_poly.pdbx_seq_one_letter_code
_entity_poly.pdbx_strand_id
1 'polypeptide(L)'
;MADKPANPPTTPQAATDRQPVGDDKSLSDIRRSMKRDPDGQGISGLGYDGVLRTFDAERNVLDAVGLNPAQIREYYDGLPLPERLRTADGRNVSRWDMFHPDAENVPKKFTEEEKARILARNEEMAKRGVTTCVPGKSADEGGSKA
;
A
#
# COMPACT_ATOMS: atom_id res chain seq x y z
N MET A 1 -23.60 42.82 -40.42
CA MET A 1 -23.34 43.02 -38.98
C MET A 1 -23.70 41.70 -38.32
N ALA A 2 -22.71 40.98 -37.79
CA ALA A 2 -22.86 39.59 -37.36
C ALA A 2 -23.09 39.51 -35.85
N ASP A 3 -24.26 39.02 -35.44
CA ASP A 3 -24.59 38.70 -34.05
C ASP A 3 -24.12 37.27 -33.74
N LYS A 4 -23.24 37.14 -32.75
CA LYS A 4 -22.75 35.88 -32.19
C LYS A 4 -23.33 35.73 -30.79
N PRO A 5 -24.10 34.67 -30.46
CA PRO A 5 -24.49 34.44 -29.08
C PRO A 5 -23.31 33.85 -28.29
N ALA A 6 -22.97 34.52 -27.19
CA ALA A 6 -22.04 34.01 -26.20
C ALA A 6 -22.77 33.00 -25.30
N ASN A 7 -22.38 31.73 -25.41
CA ASN A 7 -22.77 30.69 -24.45
C ASN A 7 -22.06 30.95 -23.11
N PRO A 8 -22.71 30.76 -21.95
CA PRO A 8 -22.03 30.79 -20.66
C PRO A 8 -21.16 29.53 -20.50
N PRO A 9 -19.99 29.61 -19.84
CA PRO A 9 -19.18 28.43 -19.57
C PRO A 9 -19.87 27.51 -18.57
N THR A 10 -20.21 26.32 -19.05
CA THR A 10 -20.68 25.17 -18.30
C THR A 10 -19.56 24.59 -17.43
N THR A 11 -19.74 24.69 -16.11
CA THR A 11 -19.15 23.89 -15.00
C THR A 11 -17.63 23.89 -14.78
N PRO A 12 -17.25 24.15 -13.51
CA PRO A 12 -16.35 23.25 -12.81
C PRO A 12 -17.05 22.72 -11.55
N GLN A 13 -17.63 21.52 -11.66
CA GLN A 13 -18.00 20.73 -10.49
C GLN A 13 -17.26 19.40 -10.55
N ALA A 14 -15.92 19.47 -10.45
CA ALA A 14 -15.15 18.40 -9.85
C ALA A 14 -15.37 18.51 -8.33
N ALA A 15 -16.54 18.07 -7.88
CA ALA A 15 -16.89 18.01 -6.47
C ALA A 15 -16.03 16.94 -5.80
N THR A 16 -14.92 17.41 -5.23
CA THR A 16 -14.34 17.01 -3.95
C THR A 16 -14.86 15.69 -3.35
N ASP A 17 -14.44 14.54 -3.89
CA ASP A 17 -14.36 13.29 -3.10
C ASP A 17 -13.05 13.31 -2.30
N ARG A 18 -12.89 14.31 -1.42
CA ARG A 18 -11.80 14.28 -0.43
C ARG A 18 -12.29 13.47 0.75
N GLN A 19 -11.72 12.28 0.91
CA GLN A 19 -11.94 11.42 2.06
C GLN A 19 -11.70 12.21 3.36
N PRO A 20 -12.57 12.10 4.37
CA PRO A 20 -12.30 12.55 5.72
C PRO A 20 -11.40 11.52 6.42
N VAL A 21 -10.22 11.23 5.85
CA VAL A 21 -9.20 10.52 6.62
C VAL A 21 -8.52 11.57 7.48
N GLY A 22 -9.00 11.69 8.71
CA GLY A 22 -8.57 12.71 9.65
C GLY A 22 -7.05 12.77 9.74
N ASP A 23 -6.52 13.97 9.58
CA ASP A 23 -5.11 14.32 9.76
C ASP A 23 -4.53 13.77 11.08
N ASP A 24 -5.39 13.45 12.06
CA ASP A 24 -5.07 12.98 13.40
C ASP A 24 -4.90 11.45 13.57
N LYS A 25 -5.19 10.61 12.57
CA LYS A 25 -5.02 9.14 12.74
C LYS A 25 -3.57 8.72 12.55
N SER A 26 -3.02 7.95 13.50
CA SER A 26 -1.71 7.30 13.34
C SER A 26 -1.73 6.29 12.19
N LEU A 27 -0.57 6.08 11.55
CA LEU A 27 -0.40 5.01 10.57
C LEU A 27 -0.81 3.64 11.11
N SER A 28 -0.60 3.40 12.41
CA SER A 28 -0.98 2.15 13.07
C SER A 28 -2.50 1.93 13.08
N ASP A 29 -3.27 2.98 13.38
CA ASP A 29 -4.74 2.94 13.37
C ASP A 29 -5.26 2.74 11.95
N ILE A 30 -4.66 3.42 10.98
CA ILE A 30 -5.00 3.25 9.55
C ILE A 30 -4.83 1.78 9.15
N ARG A 31 -3.66 1.18 9.41
CA ARG A 31 -3.36 -0.23 9.10
C ARG A 31 -4.28 -1.24 9.79
N ARG A 32 -4.83 -0.89 10.96
CA ARG A 32 -5.81 -1.72 11.68
C ARG A 32 -7.21 -1.61 11.10
N SER A 33 -7.57 -0.43 10.58
CA SER A 33 -8.89 -0.16 10.01
C SER A 33 -9.08 -0.68 8.58
N MET A 34 -8.00 -0.90 7.85
CA MET A 34 -8.06 -1.33 6.45
C MET A 34 -8.52 -2.79 6.30
N LYS A 35 -9.31 -3.06 5.26
CA LYS A 35 -9.72 -4.43 4.92
C LYS A 35 -8.52 -5.28 4.53
N ARG A 36 -8.55 -6.55 4.94
CA ARG A 36 -7.53 -7.55 4.63
C ARG A 36 -8.16 -8.70 3.87
N ASP A 37 -7.30 -9.42 3.18
CA ASP A 37 -7.64 -10.69 2.55
C ASP A 37 -8.15 -11.68 3.63
N PRO A 38 -9.36 -12.24 3.47
CA PRO A 38 -9.96 -13.13 4.48
C PRO A 38 -9.17 -14.42 4.67
N ASP A 39 -8.49 -14.89 3.61
CA ASP A 39 -7.64 -16.08 3.64
C ASP A 39 -6.24 -15.79 4.22
N GLY A 40 -5.93 -14.52 4.53
CA GLY A 40 -4.66 -14.10 5.10
C GLY A 40 -3.46 -14.20 4.14
N GLN A 41 -3.71 -14.41 2.85
CA GLN A 41 -2.70 -14.51 1.79
C GLN A 41 -2.45 -13.18 1.07
N GLY A 42 -3.23 -12.16 1.42
CA GLY A 42 -3.06 -10.81 0.94
C GLY A 42 -1.79 -10.12 1.46
N ILE A 43 -1.50 -8.98 0.84
CA ILE A 43 -0.34 -8.15 1.17
C ILE A 43 -0.76 -6.69 1.26
N SER A 44 0.06 -5.86 1.90
CA SER A 44 -0.11 -4.41 1.91
C SER A 44 1.12 -3.73 1.32
N GLY A 45 0.92 -2.62 0.62
CA GLY A 45 2.01 -1.88 0.00
C GLY A 45 1.71 -0.39 -0.08
N LEU A 46 2.71 0.43 0.18
CA LEU A 46 2.67 1.86 -0.06
C LEU A 46 3.17 2.14 -1.48
N GLY A 47 2.30 2.68 -2.33
CA GLY A 47 2.66 3.11 -3.68
C GLY A 47 3.43 4.43 -3.67
N TYR A 48 4.16 4.72 -4.76
CA TYR A 48 4.88 5.97 -4.96
C TYR A 48 3.96 7.20 -5.05
N ASP A 49 2.67 6.98 -5.25
CA ASP A 49 1.61 7.98 -5.20
C ASP A 49 1.18 8.34 -3.76
N GLY A 50 1.79 7.73 -2.74
CA GLY A 50 1.51 8.02 -1.34
C GLY A 50 0.26 7.33 -0.79
N VAL A 51 -0.31 6.38 -1.54
CA VAL A 51 -1.50 5.62 -1.13
C VAL A 51 -1.09 4.25 -0.61
N LEU A 52 -1.55 3.94 0.60
CA LEU A 52 -1.41 2.61 1.20
C LEU A 52 -2.56 1.73 0.73
N ARG A 53 -2.23 0.59 0.13
CA ARG A 53 -3.19 -0.37 -0.43
C ARG A 53 -3.06 -1.73 0.25
N THR A 54 -4.19 -2.41 0.43
CA THR A 54 -4.23 -3.86 0.68
C THR A 54 -4.65 -4.57 -0.59
N PHE A 55 -4.02 -5.71 -0.82
CA PHE A 55 -4.25 -6.54 -1.98
C PHE A 55 -4.62 -7.96 -1.53
N ASP A 56 -5.45 -8.65 -2.31
CA ASP A 56 -5.67 -10.09 -2.15
C ASP A 56 -4.48 -10.92 -2.69
N ALA A 57 -4.60 -12.24 -2.59
CA ALA A 57 -3.63 -13.18 -3.17
C ALA A 57 -3.43 -12.95 -4.69
N GLU A 58 -4.47 -12.45 -5.37
CA GLU A 58 -4.48 -12.21 -6.80
C GLU A 58 -3.90 -10.85 -7.23
N ARG A 59 -3.58 -9.98 -6.28
CA ARG A 59 -3.18 -8.57 -6.46
C ARG A 59 -4.31 -7.63 -6.85
N ASN A 60 -5.56 -7.99 -6.61
CA ASN A 60 -6.66 -7.05 -6.69
C ASN A 60 -6.66 -6.16 -5.44
N VAL A 61 -6.97 -4.87 -5.60
CA VAL A 61 -7.02 -3.92 -4.48
C VAL A 61 -8.28 -4.18 -3.65
N LEU A 62 -8.10 -4.48 -2.37
CA LEU A 62 -9.17 -4.70 -1.40
C LEU A 62 -9.59 -3.41 -0.68
N ASP A 63 -8.60 -2.61 -0.33
CA ASP A 63 -8.78 -1.33 0.33
C ASP A 63 -7.63 -0.38 0.01
N ALA A 64 -7.89 0.91 0.12
CA ALA A 64 -6.92 1.94 -0.19
C ALA A 64 -7.16 3.19 0.67
N VAL A 65 -6.09 3.72 1.24
CA VAL A 65 -6.08 4.94 2.06
C VAL A 65 -4.92 5.84 1.63
N GLY A 66 -5.23 7.10 1.34
CA GLY A 66 -4.23 8.11 1.02
C GLY A 66 -3.52 8.58 2.28
N LEU A 67 -2.20 8.41 2.35
CA LEU A 67 -1.41 8.85 3.49
C LEU A 67 -0.93 10.28 3.30
N ASN A 68 -0.84 11.01 4.41
CA ASN A 68 -0.18 12.32 4.43
C ASN A 68 1.36 12.18 4.48
N PRO A 69 2.12 13.25 4.21
CA PRO A 69 3.59 13.18 4.20
C PRO A 69 4.24 12.79 5.54
N ALA A 70 3.56 13.02 6.67
CA ALA A 70 4.06 12.59 7.98
C ALA A 70 3.92 11.06 8.15
N GLN A 71 2.77 10.50 7.80
CA GLN A 71 2.50 9.06 7.81
C GLN A 71 3.38 8.30 6.81
N ILE A 72 3.68 8.89 5.65
CA ILE A 72 4.62 8.30 4.67
C ILE A 72 6.03 8.22 5.27
N ARG A 73 6.48 9.25 6.00
CA ARG A 73 7.76 9.22 6.71
C ARG A 73 7.75 8.18 7.82
N GLU A 74 6.67 8.10 8.60
CA GLU A 74 6.48 7.06 9.63
C GLU A 74 6.54 5.64 9.02
N TYR A 75 5.99 5.43 7.83
CA TYR A 75 6.04 4.14 7.14
C TYR A 75 7.49 3.67 6.85
N TYR A 76 8.40 4.62 6.60
CA TYR A 76 9.82 4.37 6.34
C TYR A 76 10.71 4.71 7.53
N ASP A 77 10.18 4.83 8.74
CA ASP A 77 11.01 5.11 9.91
C ASP A 77 12.07 4.01 10.08
N GLY A 78 13.35 4.41 10.15
CA GLY A 78 14.49 3.48 10.15
C GLY A 78 14.88 2.87 8.80
N LEU A 79 14.23 3.26 7.69
CA LEU A 79 14.51 2.81 6.32
C LEU A 79 14.81 4.00 5.39
N PRO A 80 15.57 3.79 4.29
CA PRO A 80 15.79 4.85 3.31
C PRO A 80 14.48 5.21 2.59
N LEU A 81 13.98 6.43 2.82
CA LEU A 81 12.80 6.95 2.13
C LEU A 81 13.13 7.22 0.64
N PRO A 82 12.41 6.59 -0.31
CA PRO A 82 12.60 6.85 -1.74
C PRO A 82 12.38 8.34 -2.08
N GLU A 83 13.20 8.88 -2.98
CA GLU A 83 13.13 10.31 -3.32
C GLU A 83 11.74 10.74 -3.82
N ARG A 84 11.08 9.89 -4.62
CA ARG A 84 9.73 10.11 -5.14
C ARG A 84 8.66 10.27 -4.05
N LEU A 85 8.89 9.69 -2.87
CA LEU A 85 7.96 9.75 -1.75
C LEU A 85 8.20 10.94 -0.82
N ARG A 86 9.28 11.71 -1.01
CA ARG A 86 9.58 12.88 -0.17
C ARG A 86 8.54 14.00 -0.30
N THR A 87 7.94 14.13 -1.48
CA THR A 87 6.93 15.14 -1.80
C THR A 87 5.55 14.54 -2.07
N ALA A 88 5.39 13.23 -1.92
CA ALA A 88 4.12 12.55 -2.16
C ALA A 88 3.09 12.88 -1.07
N ASP A 89 1.83 13.04 -1.48
CA ASP A 89 0.68 13.16 -0.59
C ASP A 89 -0.50 12.38 -1.20
N GLY A 90 -0.75 11.20 -0.65
CA GLY A 90 -1.77 10.28 -1.17
C GLY A 90 -3.20 10.78 -1.00
N ARG A 91 -3.42 11.84 -0.21
CA ARG A 91 -4.74 12.46 -0.03
C ARG A 91 -5.18 13.30 -1.22
N ASN A 92 -4.24 13.62 -2.13
CA ASN A 92 -4.53 14.29 -3.38
C ASN A 92 -4.85 13.33 -4.53
N VAL A 93 -4.75 12.01 -4.30
CA VAL A 93 -5.11 10.98 -5.28
C VAL A 93 -6.63 10.80 -5.32
N SER A 94 -7.20 10.73 -6.52
CA SER A 94 -8.64 10.54 -6.66
C SER A 94 -9.05 9.15 -6.18
N ARG A 95 -10.30 9.02 -5.69
CA ARG A 95 -10.81 7.73 -5.22
C ARG A 95 -10.72 6.62 -6.27
N TRP A 96 -10.88 6.97 -7.55
CA TRP A 96 -10.74 6.03 -8.65
C TRP A 96 -9.30 5.52 -8.77
N ASP A 97 -8.33 6.43 -8.80
CA ASP A 97 -6.89 6.11 -8.95
C ASP A 97 -6.34 5.35 -7.73
N MET A 98 -6.97 5.52 -6.56
CA MET A 98 -6.64 4.71 -5.38
C MET A 98 -6.89 3.21 -5.60
N PHE A 99 -7.90 2.82 -6.37
CA PHE A 99 -8.18 1.41 -6.69
C PHE A 99 -7.71 0.97 -8.07
N HIS A 100 -7.24 1.90 -8.90
CA HIS A 100 -6.65 1.63 -10.21
C HIS A 100 -5.21 2.15 -10.26
N PRO A 101 -4.31 1.61 -9.42
CA PRO A 101 -2.91 2.02 -9.41
C PRO A 101 -2.19 1.71 -10.73
N ASP A 102 -1.16 2.51 -11.02
CA ASP A 102 -0.16 2.14 -12.02
C ASP A 102 0.47 0.79 -11.68
N ALA A 103 0.88 0.05 -12.71
CA ALA A 103 1.47 -1.28 -12.57
C ALA A 103 2.73 -1.29 -11.68
N GLU A 104 3.46 -0.16 -11.57
CA GLU A 104 4.61 -0.01 -10.68
C GLU A 104 4.25 -0.05 -9.19
N ASN A 105 3.01 0.33 -8.84
CA ASN A 105 2.49 0.37 -7.48
C ASN A 105 1.77 -0.92 -7.08
N VAL A 106 1.66 -1.88 -8.00
CA VAL A 106 1.10 -3.20 -7.76
C VAL A 106 2.24 -4.19 -7.48
N PRO A 107 2.29 -4.84 -6.30
CA PRO A 107 3.36 -5.77 -6.00
C PRO A 107 3.35 -6.96 -6.97
N LYS A 108 4.53 -7.29 -7.53
CA LYS A 108 4.69 -8.38 -8.50
C LYS A 108 4.17 -9.71 -7.95
N LYS A 109 3.44 -10.47 -8.78
CA LYS A 109 3.20 -11.91 -8.55
C LYS A 109 4.42 -12.68 -8.99
N PHE A 110 5.07 -13.36 -8.05
CA PHE A 110 6.16 -14.27 -8.40
C PHE A 110 5.59 -15.52 -9.06
N THR A 111 6.25 -16.00 -10.11
CA THR A 111 5.97 -17.32 -10.70
C THR A 111 6.31 -18.44 -9.71
N GLU A 112 5.76 -19.63 -9.89
CA GLU A 112 6.06 -20.79 -9.02
C GLU A 112 7.57 -21.11 -8.99
N GLU A 113 8.25 -20.95 -10.13
CA GLU A 113 9.69 -21.11 -10.23
C GLU A 113 10.46 -20.02 -9.44
N GLU A 114 10.04 -18.75 -9.54
CA GLU A 114 10.61 -17.68 -8.70
C GLU A 114 10.36 -17.92 -7.21
N LYS A 115 9.16 -18.36 -6.83
CA LYS A 115 8.83 -18.70 -5.44
C LYS A 115 9.74 -19.83 -4.94
N ALA A 116 9.93 -20.89 -5.73
CA ALA A 116 10.81 -22.00 -5.39
C ALA A 116 12.27 -21.54 -5.22
N ARG A 117 12.77 -20.67 -6.12
CA ARG A 117 14.11 -20.09 -6.00
C ARG A 117 14.26 -19.22 -4.75
N ILE A 118 13.27 -18.38 -4.45
CA ILE A 118 13.27 -17.52 -3.26
C ILE A 118 13.26 -18.40 -2.00
N LEU A 119 12.44 -19.45 -1.96
CA LEU A 119 12.36 -20.37 -0.83
C LEU A 119 13.69 -21.10 -0.61
N ALA A 120 14.27 -21.67 -1.67
CA ALA A 120 15.57 -22.35 -1.59
C ALA A 120 16.68 -21.42 -1.10
N ARG A 121 16.70 -20.17 -1.59
CA ARG A 121 17.65 -19.14 -1.14
C ARG A 121 17.41 -18.75 0.31
N ASN A 122 16.16 -18.61 0.75
CA ASN A 122 15.82 -18.28 2.13
C ASN A 122 16.24 -19.42 3.07
N GLU A 123 16.06 -20.69 2.67
CA GLU A 123 16.52 -21.84 3.43
C GLU A 123 18.05 -21.88 3.54
N GLU A 124 18.78 -21.58 2.46
CA GLU A 124 20.23 -21.44 2.52
C GLU A 124 20.66 -20.33 3.49
N MET A 125 20.02 -19.17 3.42
CA MET A 125 20.31 -18.04 4.32
C MET A 125 20.03 -18.39 5.78
N ALA A 126 18.93 -19.12 6.05
CA ALA A 126 18.58 -19.59 7.39
C ALA A 126 19.64 -20.59 7.92
N LYS A 127 20.12 -21.53 7.08
CA LYS A 127 21.21 -22.44 7.42
C LYS A 127 22.51 -21.70 7.77
N ARG A 128 22.76 -20.55 7.15
CA ARG A 128 23.92 -19.68 7.42
C ARG A 128 23.73 -18.78 8.64
N GLY A 129 22.61 -18.88 9.36
CA GLY A 129 22.31 -18.05 10.53
C GLY A 129 22.01 -16.58 10.19
N VAL A 130 21.79 -16.25 8.92
CA VAL A 130 21.39 -14.91 8.49
C VAL A 130 19.88 -14.83 8.59
N THR A 131 19.37 -14.25 9.67
CA THR A 131 17.95 -13.87 9.76
C THR A 131 17.66 -12.86 8.66
N THR A 132 16.90 -13.28 7.66
CA THR A 132 16.26 -12.37 6.72
C THR A 132 14.98 -11.84 7.38
N CYS A 133 14.64 -10.57 7.13
CA CYS A 133 13.50 -9.87 7.76
C CYS A 133 12.11 -10.38 7.32
N VAL A 134 11.97 -11.67 6.97
CA VAL A 134 10.66 -12.31 6.86
C VAL A 134 10.14 -12.46 8.29
N PRO A 135 8.95 -11.94 8.63
CA PRO A 135 8.32 -12.28 9.90
C PRO A 135 8.01 -13.78 9.85
N GLY A 136 8.91 -14.58 10.43
CA GLY A 136 8.64 -15.96 10.73
C GLY A 136 7.42 -15.97 11.64
N LYS A 137 6.36 -16.65 11.20
CA LYS A 137 5.27 -17.10 12.07
C LYS A 137 5.94 -17.95 13.15
N SER A 138 6.22 -17.36 14.31
CA SER A 138 6.75 -18.06 15.46
C SER A 138 5.71 -19.11 15.84
N ALA A 139 6.02 -20.36 15.49
CA ALA A 139 5.43 -21.52 16.11
C ALA A 139 5.79 -21.44 17.60
N ASP A 140 4.78 -21.22 18.45
CA ASP A 140 4.91 -21.46 19.87
C ASP A 140 4.77 -22.98 20.07
N GLU A 141 5.91 -23.67 20.06
CA GLU A 141 6.03 -24.99 20.68
C GLU A 141 6.03 -24.80 22.21
N GLY A 142 4.83 -24.90 22.80
CA GLY A 142 4.67 -25.05 24.24
C GLY A 142 4.83 -26.51 24.67
N GLY A 143 6.07 -26.93 24.97
CA GLY A 143 6.37 -28.09 25.82
C GLY A 143 7.48 -27.68 26.80
N SER A 144 7.54 -28.09 28.08
CA SER A 144 6.84 -29.09 28.86
C SER A 144 7.12 -28.83 30.36
N LYS A 145 6.17 -29.20 31.22
CA LYS A 145 6.29 -29.61 32.63
C LYS A 145 6.80 -28.64 33.73
N ALA A 146 5.97 -28.51 34.77
CA ALA A 146 6.28 -29.00 36.11
C ALA A 146 5.05 -29.75 36.65
#